data_AF-A0A9D5ZM18-F1
#
_entry.id   AF-A0A9D5ZM18-F1
#
_cell.length_a   1.000
_cell.length_b   1.000
_cell.length_c   1.000
_cell.angle_alpha   90.00
_cell.angle_beta   90.00
_cell.angle_gamma   90.00
#
_symmetry.space_group_name_H-M   'P 1'
#
loop_
_entity.id
_entity.type
_entity.pdbx_description
1 polymer ?
#
loop_
_entity_poly.entity_id
_entity_poly.type
_entity_poly.pdbx_seq_one_letter_code
_entity_poly.pdbx_strand_id
1 'polypeptide(L)'
;MTTQKRPSFEDEFFNRKWRSRIALTYVVICLFDFFVAPIIWATVFSVTAWQPLTLQGGGLFHVSMGAILGVSAFSKSKEKIAEINNTFKEGA
;
A
#
# COMPACT_ATOMS: atom_id res chain seq x y z
N MET A 1 22.76 23.06 22.48
CA MET A 1 22.58 22.89 21.02
C MET A 1 22.85 21.42 20.70
N THR A 2 21.82 20.59 20.65
CA THR A 2 21.95 19.21 20.19
C THR A 2 21.94 19.22 18.66
N THR A 3 23.03 18.77 18.05
CA THR A 3 23.18 18.74 16.59
C THR A 3 22.27 17.66 16.00
N GLN A 4 21.06 18.03 15.57
CA GLN A 4 20.11 17.10 14.95
C GLN A 4 20.62 16.71 13.55
N LYS A 5 21.26 15.54 13.45
CA LYS A 5 21.65 14.92 12.18
C LYS A 5 20.38 14.65 11.37
N ARG A 6 20.28 15.21 10.15
CA ARG A 6 19.15 14.93 9.24
C ARG A 6 19.06 13.40 9.03
N PRO A 7 17.86 12.80 9.11
CA PRO A 7 17.70 11.36 8.91
C PRO A 7 18.24 10.99 7.53
N SER A 8 18.86 9.81 7.43
CA SER A 8 19.28 9.30 6.13
C SER A 8 18.04 9.04 5.26
N PHE A 9 18.22 9.00 3.94
CA PHE A 9 17.13 8.66 3.03
C PHE A 9 16.46 7.33 3.40
N GLU A 10 17.25 6.35 3.85
CA GLU A 10 16.79 5.03 4.23
C GLU A 10 15.83 5.09 5.43
N ASP A 11 16.18 5.85 6.47
CA ASP A 11 15.34 6.01 7.66
C ASP A 11 13.97 6.62 7.30
N GLU A 12 13.95 7.62 6.43
CA GLU A 12 12.72 8.27 6.01
C GLU A 12 11.88 7.40 5.05
N PHE A 13 12.58 6.64 4.20
CA PHE A 13 12.00 5.71 3.24
C PHE A 13 11.32 4.52 3.95
N PHE A 14 12.04 3.86 4.87
CA PHE A 14 11.59 2.67 5.59
C PHE A 14 10.69 2.97 6.79
N ASN A 15 10.66 4.18 7.34
CA ASN A 15 9.69 4.49 8.40
C ASN A 15 8.39 5.06 7.83
N ARG A 16 8.46 5.94 6.83
CA ARG A 16 7.28 6.72 6.39
C ARG A 16 6.78 6.33 5.00
N LYS A 17 7.68 6.25 4.01
CA LYS A 17 7.29 6.17 2.59
C LYS A 17 6.93 4.75 2.14
N TRP A 18 7.54 3.69 2.68
CA TRP A 18 7.27 2.31 2.24
C TRP A 18 5.81 1.87 2.48
N ARG A 19 5.23 2.20 3.65
CA ARG A 19 3.83 1.89 3.99
C ARG A 19 2.87 2.48 2.94
N SER A 20 3.16 3.70 2.49
CA SER A 20 2.35 4.37 1.46
C SER A 20 2.60 3.81 0.05
N ARG A 21 3.84 3.42 -0.28
CA ARG A 21 4.17 2.90 -1.61
C ARG A 21 3.59 1.51 -1.86
N ILE A 22 3.46 0.65 -0.85
CA ILE A 22 2.79 -0.66 -1.02
C ILE A 22 1.34 -0.48 -1.46
N ALA A 23 0.62 0.48 -0.87
CA ALA A 23 -0.75 0.78 -1.27
C ALA A 23 -0.83 1.26 -2.72
N LEU A 24 0.11 2.11 -3.14
CA LEU A 24 0.19 2.56 -4.52
C LEU A 24 0.49 1.41 -5.48
N THR A 25 1.46 0.55 -5.15
CA THR A 25 1.81 -0.62 -5.97
C THR A 25 0.61 -1.55 -6.14
N TYR A 26 -0.17 -1.79 -5.08
CA TYR A 26 -1.41 -2.58 -5.16
C TYR A 26 -2.39 -2.01 -6.19
N VAL A 27 -2.70 -0.71 -6.09
CA VAL A 27 -3.64 -0.04 -7.00
C VAL A 27 -3.14 -0.08 -8.44
N VAL A 28 -1.84 0.14 -8.67
CA VAL A 28 -1.24 0.09 -10.01
C VAL A 28 -1.36 -1.31 -10.62
N ILE A 29 -1.09 -2.37 -9.85
CA ILE A 29 -1.22 -3.75 -10.33
C ILE A 29 -2.68 -4.08 -10.68
N CYS A 30 -3.63 -3.70 -9.83
CA CYS A 30 -5.06 -3.93 -10.10
C CYS A 30 -5.56 -3.15 -11.33
N LEU A 31 -5.13 -1.91 -11.51
CA LEU A 31 -5.47 -1.11 -12.70
C LEU A 31 -4.87 -1.73 -13.96
N PHE A 32 -3.62 -2.20 -13.90
CA PHE A 32 -3.01 -2.87 -15.03
C PHE A 32 -3.74 -4.17 -15.41
N ASP A 33 -4.06 -5.03 -14.44
CA ASP A 33 -4.63 -6.36 -14.69
C ASP A 33 -6.11 -6.32 -15.10
N PHE A 34 -6.88 -5.32 -14.67
CA PHE A 34 -8.31 -5.18 -15.02
C PHE A 34 -8.62 -4.19 -16.14
N PHE A 35 -7.73 -3.25 -16.45
CA PHE A 35 -7.94 -2.29 -17.54
C PHE A 35 -6.97 -2.54 -18.70
N VAL A 36 -5.67 -2.52 -18.43
CA VAL A 36 -4.66 -2.54 -19.50
C VAL A 36 -4.59 -3.91 -20.16
N ALA A 37 -4.51 -4.98 -19.38
CA ALA A 37 -4.36 -6.34 -19.92
C ALA A 37 -5.58 -6.82 -20.73
N PRO A 38 -6.85 -6.60 -20.32
CA PRO A 38 -8.01 -6.94 -21.13
C PRO A 38 -8.07 -6.17 -22.46
N ILE A 39 -7.70 -4.89 -22.47
CA ILE A 39 -7.68 -4.07 -23.69
C ILE A 39 -6.62 -4.61 -24.68
N ILE A 40 -5.39 -4.84 -24.21
CA ILE A 40 -4.33 -5.39 -25.05
C ILE A 40 -4.73 -6.76 -25.60
N TRP A 41 -5.24 -7.65 -24.74
CA TRP A 41 -5.63 -9.00 -25.13
C TRP A 41 -6.76 -9.00 -26.17
N ALA A 42 -7.77 -8.16 -25.99
CA ALA A 42 -8.89 -8.03 -26.93
C ALA A 42 -8.43 -7.59 -28.33
N THR A 43 -7.39 -6.76 -28.42
CA THR A 43 -6.84 -6.28 -29.72
C THR A 43 -5.93 -7.29 -30.43
N VAL A 44 -5.24 -8.16 -29.69
CA VAL A 44 -4.21 -9.07 -30.26
C VAL A 44 -4.73 -10.51 -30.45
N PHE A 45 -5.50 -11.03 -29.50
CA PHE A 45 -5.86 -12.45 -29.40
C PHE A 45 -7.38 -12.70 -29.44
N SER A 46 -8.13 -11.84 -30.15
CA SER A 46 -9.60 -11.59 -30.14
C SER A 46 -10.58 -12.78 -30.07
N VAL A 47 -10.08 -14.01 -30.08
CA VAL A 47 -10.81 -15.28 -29.90
C VAL A 47 -10.90 -15.76 -28.44
N THR A 48 -10.07 -15.27 -27.52
CA THR A 48 -10.12 -15.66 -26.09
C THR A 48 -10.23 -14.47 -25.17
N ALA A 49 -10.93 -14.64 -24.04
CA ALA A 49 -11.02 -13.62 -23.00
C ALA A 49 -9.77 -13.64 -22.10
N TRP A 50 -9.26 -12.47 -21.74
CA TRP A 50 -8.21 -12.33 -20.73
C TRP A 50 -8.66 -12.94 -19.40
N GLN A 51 -7.78 -13.72 -18.77
CA GLN A 51 -7.97 -14.20 -17.40
C GLN A 51 -7.06 -13.39 -16.47
N PRO A 52 -7.61 -12.55 -15.58
CA PRO A 52 -6.82 -11.71 -14.70
C PRO A 52 -5.92 -12.53 -13.77
N LEU A 53 -4.65 -12.15 -13.70
CA LEU A 53 -3.65 -12.81 -12.86
C LEU A 53 -3.92 -12.58 -11.37
N THR A 54 -4.48 -11.42 -10.98
CA THR A 54 -4.80 -11.13 -9.58
C THR A 54 -6.00 -11.93 -9.05
N LEU A 55 -6.84 -12.47 -9.94
CA LEU A 55 -7.91 -13.41 -9.59
C LEU A 55 -7.45 -14.86 -9.57
N GLN A 56 -6.26 -15.15 -10.09
CA GLN A 56 -5.75 -16.51 -10.15
C GLN A 56 -5.60 -17.09 -8.72
N GLY A 57 -5.98 -18.36 -8.55
CA GLY A 57 -6.04 -18.99 -7.23
C GLY A 57 -7.18 -18.48 -6.33
N GLY A 58 -8.21 -17.83 -6.89
CA GLY A 58 -9.36 -17.34 -6.12
C GLY A 58 -9.16 -15.96 -5.48
N GLY A 59 -8.26 -15.14 -6.04
CA GLY A 59 -8.04 -13.78 -5.54
C GLY A 59 -7.09 -13.68 -4.34
N LEU A 60 -6.24 -14.69 -4.10
CA LEU A 60 -5.28 -14.71 -2.99
C LEU A 60 -4.36 -13.48 -2.95
N PHE A 61 -4.07 -12.89 -4.10
CA PHE A 61 -3.33 -11.63 -4.20
C PHE A 61 -4.06 -10.49 -3.46
N HIS A 62 -5.37 -10.34 -3.66
CA HIS A 62 -6.15 -9.29 -3.01
C HIS A 62 -6.26 -9.52 -1.49
N VAL A 63 -6.40 -10.79 -1.08
CA VAL A 63 -6.46 -11.15 0.34
C VAL A 63 -5.15 -10.83 1.04
N SER A 64 -4.02 -11.23 0.47
CA SER A 64 -2.69 -10.97 1.03
C SER A 64 -2.35 -9.47 1.06
N MET A 65 -2.59 -8.75 -0.04
CA MET A 65 -2.37 -7.30 -0.09
C MET A 65 -3.32 -6.54 0.83
N GLY A 66 -4.58 -6.95 0.92
CA GLY A 66 -5.56 -6.42 1.87
C GLY A 66 -5.11 -6.58 3.31
N ALA A 67 -4.54 -7.73 3.67
CA ALA A 67 -3.97 -7.97 5.00
C ALA A 67 -2.77 -7.06 5.30
N ILE A 68 -1.82 -6.93 4.36
CA ILE A 68 -0.63 -6.06 4.51
C ILE A 68 -1.06 -4.60 4.72
N LEU A 69 -2.00 -4.11 3.89
CA LEU A 69 -2.52 -2.76 4.00
C LEU A 69 -3.31 -2.55 5.29
N GLY A 70 -4.13 -3.53 5.68
CA GLY A 70 -4.89 -3.51 6.94
C GLY A 70 -3.98 -3.36 8.17
N VAL A 71 -2.91 -4.16 8.26
CA VAL A 71 -1.92 -4.05 9.35
C VAL A 71 -1.25 -2.67 9.32
N SER A 72 -0.84 -2.19 8.14
CA SER A 72 -0.17 -0.91 8.01
C SER A 72 -1.05 0.29 8.41
N ALA A 73 -2.35 0.23 8.12
CA ALA A 73 -3.32 1.26 8.51
C ALA A 73 -3.56 1.26 10.01
N PHE A 74 -3.68 0.08 10.63
CA PHE A 74 -3.85 -0.05 12.07
C PHE A 74 -2.64 0.48 12.86
N SER A 75 -1.42 0.23 12.41
CA SER A 75 -0.21 0.79 13.03
C SER A 75 -0.22 2.32 13.04
N LYS A 76 -0.62 2.97 11.93
CA LYS A 76 -0.72 4.44 11.88
C LYS A 76 -1.78 5.01 12.82
N SER A 77 -2.93 4.33 12.95
CA SER A 77 -3.97 4.77 13.87
C SER A 77 -3.50 4.73 15.33
N LYS A 78 -2.71 3.72 15.71
CA LYS A 78 -2.09 3.62 17.04
C LYS A 78 -1.10 4.75 17.31
N GLU A 79 -0.24 5.07 16.35
CA GLU A 79 0.71 6.19 16.44
C GLU A 79 -0.04 7.51 16.71
N LYS A 80 -1.14 7.77 15.99
CA LYS A 80 -1.96 8.97 16.17
C LYS A 80 -2.69 9.04 17.52
N ILE A 81 -3.25 7.92 18.00
CA ILE A 81 -3.94 7.89 19.30
C ILE A 81 -2.96 8.15 20.45
N ALA A 82 -1.75 7.59 20.36
CA ALA A 82 -0.71 7.81 21.36
C ALA A 82 -0.28 9.29 21.42
N GLU A 83 -0.12 9.93 20.26
CA GLU A 83 0.16 11.37 20.17
C GLU A 83 -0.92 12.21 20.84
N ILE A 84 -2.19 11.97 20.50
CA ILE A 84 -3.35 12.66 21.08
C ILE A 84 -3.36 12.51 22.62
N ASN A 85 -3.15 11.30 23.13
CA ASN A 85 -3.12 11.04 24.58
C ASN A 85 -1.99 11.78 25.30
N ASN A 86 -0.83 11.96 24.67
CA ASN A 86 0.27 12.72 25.25
C ASN A 86 -0.07 14.22 25.30
N THR A 87 -0.63 14.78 24.22
CA THR A 87 -1.08 16.17 24.18
C THR A 87 -2.13 16.47 25.27
N PHE A 88 -3.05 15.54 25.52
CA PHE A 88 -4.03 15.70 26.60
C PHE A 88 -3.41 15.69 28.01
N LYS A 89 -2.31 14.94 28.22
CA LYS A 89 -1.62 14.89 29.52
C LYS A 89 -0.75 16.12 29.80
N GLU A 90 -0.22 16.76 28.78
CA GLU A 90 0.59 17.98 28.93
C GLU A 90 -0.27 19.25 29.11
N GLY A 91 -1.53 19.21 28.65
CA GLY A 91 -2.50 20.29 28.80
C GLY A 91 -3.39 20.21 30.05
N ALA A 92 -3.21 19.20 30.91
CA ALA A 92 -3.93 18.98 32.17
C ALA A 92 -2.96 19.10 33.36
#